data_AF-A0AAW0JGX1-F1
#
_entry.id   AF-A0AAW0JGX1-F1
#
_cell.length_a   1.000
_cell.length_b   1.000
_cell.length_c   1.000
_cell.angle_alpha   90.00
_cell.angle_beta   90.00
_cell.angle_gamma   90.00
#
_symmetry.space_group_name_H-M   'P 1'
#
loop_
_entity.id
_entity.type
_entity.pdbx_description
1 polymer ?
#
loop_
_entity_poly.entity_id
_entity_poly.type
_entity_poly.pdbx_seq_one_letter_code
_entity_poly.pdbx_strand_id
1 'polypeptide(L)' 'MKDKGVVKVPGCSSVELNNVVHEFFSGEGVQSVSTDLLRALDKLVKELKLVGYVTDISLVFMKTWKMRTKKLL' A
#
# COMPACT_ATOMS: atom_id res chain seq x y z
N MET A 1 -3.75 6.08 16.97
CA MET A 1 -2.89 5.51 18.06
C MET A 1 -1.85 6.54 18.46
N LYS A 2 -1.18 7.18 17.51
CA LYS A 2 -0.43 8.43 17.73
C LYS A 2 -1.28 9.52 18.39
N ASP A 3 -2.54 9.69 17.94
CA ASP A 3 -3.51 10.65 18.52
C ASP A 3 -3.96 10.28 19.95
N LYS A 4 -3.66 9.05 20.39
CA LYS A 4 -3.88 8.57 21.76
C LYS A 4 -2.56 8.53 22.56
N GLY A 5 -1.50 9.16 22.07
CA GLY A 5 -0.18 9.20 22.69
C GLY A 5 0.65 7.91 22.59
N VAL A 6 0.15 6.87 21.91
CA VAL A 6 0.86 5.58 21.79
C VAL A 6 1.82 5.64 20.61
N VAL A 7 3.12 5.70 20.91
CA VAL A 7 4.21 5.60 19.95
C VAL A 7 4.52 4.13 19.72
N LYS A 8 4.37 3.67 18.47
CA LYS A 8 4.85 2.34 18.05
C LYS A 8 6.18 2.49 17.35
N VAL A 9 7.10 1.58 17.63
CA VAL A 9 8.32 1.41 16.82
C VAL A 9 7.87 1.02 15.41
N PRO A 10 8.31 1.74 14.36
CA PRO A 10 7.98 1.37 12.99
C PRO A 10 8.58 0.01 12.66
N GLY A 11 7.83 -0.82 11.93
CA GLY A 11 8.40 -2.03 11.33
C GLY A 11 9.48 -1.65 10.32
N CYS A 12 10.53 -2.46 10.20
CA CYS A 12 11.60 -2.27 9.22
C CYS A 12 11.66 -3.51 8.32
N SER A 13 11.89 -3.29 7.03
CA SER A 13 12.24 -4.33 6.06
C SER A 13 13.39 -3.85 5.21
N SER A 14 14.19 -4.75 4.67
CA SER A 14 15.31 -4.41 3.79
C SER A 14 15.40 -5.32 2.58
N VAL A 15 15.99 -4.83 1.50
CA VAL A 15 16.35 -5.62 0.31
C VAL A 15 17.77 -5.26 -0.10
N GLU A 16 18.55 -6.28 -0.53
CA GLU A 16 19.89 -6.08 -1.08
C GLU A 16 19.83 -6.17 -2.60
N LEU A 17 20.31 -5.12 -3.27
CA LEU A 17 20.39 -5.02 -4.73
C LEU A 17 21.72 -4.41 -5.11
N ASN A 18 22.45 -5.03 -6.03
CA ASN A 18 23.75 -4.53 -6.50
C ASN A 18 24.73 -4.21 -5.36
N ASN A 19 24.76 -5.06 -4.31
CA ASN A 19 25.60 -4.88 -3.13
C ASN A 19 25.28 -3.58 -2.34
N VAL A 20 24.06 -3.06 -2.50
CA VAL A 20 23.49 -1.93 -1.76
C VAL A 20 22.28 -2.42 -0.98
N VAL A 21 22.26 -2.15 0.33
CA VAL A 21 21.12 -2.45 1.19
C VAL A 21 20.18 -1.26 1.20
N HIS A 22 18.93 -1.50 0.82
CA HIS A 22 17.85 -0.52 0.87
C HIS A 22 16.91 -0.87 2.03
N GLU A 23 16.77 0.02 3.00
CA GLU A 23 15.88 -0.13 4.15
C GLU A 23 14.56 0.63 3.93
N PHE A 24 13.46 0.06 4.43
CA PHE A 24 12.12 0.60 4.32
C PHE A 24 11.45 0.61 5.69
N PHE A 25 10.98 1.78 6.14
CA PHE A 25 10.30 1.92 7.43
C PHE A 25 8.78 2.00 7.27
N SER A 26 8.07 1.26 8.12
CA SER A 26 6.61 1.25 8.14
C SER A 26 6.08 2.60 8.60
N GLY A 27 5.25 3.22 7.76
CA GLY A 27 4.70 4.55 8.03
C GLY A 27 5.63 5.70 7.67
N GLU A 28 6.77 5.42 7.03
CA GLU A 28 7.50 6.41 6.26
C GLU A 28 6.60 6.92 5.13
N GLY A 29 6.52 8.24 4.98
CA GLY A 29 5.69 8.85 3.94
C GLY A 29 6.26 8.46 2.58
N VAL A 30 5.40 7.98 1.68
CA VAL A 30 5.83 7.70 0.31
C VAL A 30 6.20 9.03 -0.33
N GLN A 31 7.50 9.29 -0.51
CA GLN A 31 7.99 10.60 -0.92
C GLN A 31 7.58 10.97 -2.35
N SER A 32 7.28 9.98 -3.20
CA SER A 32 6.51 10.14 -4.44
C SER A 32 6.24 8.77 -5.06
N VAL A 33 4.97 8.41 -5.24
CA VAL A 33 4.61 7.27 -6.09
C VAL A 33 4.52 7.79 -7.52
N SER A 34 5.22 7.15 -8.46
CA SER A 34 5.06 7.44 -9.88
C SER A 34 3.59 7.24 -10.30
N THR A 35 3.01 8.24 -10.95
CA THR A 35 1.66 8.17 -11.52
C THR A 35 1.52 6.98 -12.49
N ASP A 36 2.58 6.65 -13.21
CA ASP A 36 2.58 5.52 -14.14
C ASP A 36 2.54 4.18 -13.42
N LEU A 37 3.26 4.05 -12.29
CA LEU A 37 3.21 2.85 -11.45
C LEU A 37 1.80 2.65 -10.90
N LEU A 38 1.16 3.71 -10.39
CA LEU A 38 -0.21 3.63 -9.89
C LEU A 38 -1.18 3.20 -11.00
N ARG A 39 -1.05 3.75 -12.22
CA ARG A 39 -1.86 3.37 -13.38
C ARG A 39 -1.66 1.89 -13.76
N ALA A 40 -0.43 1.39 -13.70
CA ALA A 40 -0.13 -0.02 -13.98
C ALA A 40 -0.75 -0.95 -12.94
N LEU A 41 -0.67 -0.61 -11.65
CA LEU A 41 -1.31 -1.35 -10.56
C LEU A 41 -2.84 -1.37 -10.71
N ASP A 42 -3.46 -0.23 -11.05
CA ASP A 42 -4.90 -0.16 -11.30
C ASP A 42 -5.34 -1.06 -12.47
N LYS A 43 -4.53 -1.13 -13.53
CA LYS A 43 -4.79 -2.03 -14.66
C LYS A 43 -4.69 -3.49 -14.20
N LEU A 44 -3.63 -3.86 -13.50
CA LEU A 44 -3.43 -5.22 -13.00
C LEU A 44 -4.60 -5.68 -12.13
N VAL A 45 -5.06 -4.83 -11.20
CA VAL A 45 -6.21 -5.14 -10.34
C VAL A 45 -7.49 -5.36 -11.14
N LYS A 46 -7.72 -4.61 -12.24
CA LYS A 46 -8.87 -4.82 -13.12
C LYS A 46 -8.80 -6.18 -13.82
N GLU A 47 -7.64 -6.52 -14.41
CA GLU A 47 -7.44 -7.81 -15.08
C GLU A 47 -7.64 -8.99 -14.11
N LEU A 48 -7.09 -8.89 -12.90
CA LEU A 48 -7.26 -9.91 -11.87
C LEU A 48 -8.74 -10.12 -11.51
N LYS A 49 -9.52 -9.04 -11.39
CA LYS A 49 -10.95 -9.13 -11.11
C LYS A 49 -11.73 -9.79 -12.25
N LEU A 50 -11.33 -9.58 -13.51
CA LEU A 50 -11.98 -10.21 -14.66
C LEU A 50 -11.83 -11.74 -14.63
N VAL A 51 -10.73 -12.27 -14.08
CA VAL A 51 -10.51 -13.71 -13.91
C VAL A 51 -11.02 -14.26 -12.57
N GLY A 52 -11.80 -13.48 -11.83
CA GLY A 52 -12.45 -13.92 -10.58
C GLY A 52 -11.60 -13.78 -9.32
N TYR A 53 -10.50 -13.03 -9.36
CA TYR A 53 -9.70 -12.75 -8.15
C TYR A 53 -10.50 -11.90 -7.16
N VAL A 54 -10.63 -12.41 -5.93
CA VAL A 54 -11.25 -11.71 -4.80
C VAL A 54 -10.15 -11.36 -3.79
N THR A 55 -9.97 -10.06 -3.54
CA THR A 55 -8.98 -9.58 -2.58
C THR A 55 -9.44 -9.90 -1.16
N ASP A 56 -8.66 -10.68 -0.41
CA ASP A 56 -8.88 -10.87 1.02
C ASP A 56 -8.32 -9.68 1.81
N ILE A 57 -9.23 -8.95 2.45
CA ILE A 57 -8.91 -7.81 3.31
C ILE A 57 -9.31 -8.06 4.78
N SER A 58 -9.71 -9.30 5.11
CA SER A 58 -10.23 -9.66 6.44
C SER A 58 -9.20 -9.45 7.56
N LEU A 59 -7.92 -9.62 7.25
CA LEU A 59 -6.80 -9.48 8.20
C LEU A 59 -6.11 -8.11 8.16
N VAL A 60 -6.54 -7.21 7.26
CA VAL A 60 -5.87 -5.93 7.01
C VAL A 60 -6.76 -4.77 7.46
N PHE A 61 -6.50 -4.25 8.66
CA PHE A 61 -7.14 -3.02 9.14
C PHE A 61 -6.41 -1.77 8.61
N MET A 62 -6.68 -1.41 7.36
CA MET A 62 -6.11 -0.22 6.70
C MET A 62 -6.98 1.03 6.98
N LYS A 63 -6.58 1.85 7.96
CA LYS A 63 -7.32 3.07 8.34
C LYS A 63 -7.22 4.23 7.34
N THR A 64 -6.32 4.19 6.37
CA THR A 64 -5.97 5.39 5.56
C THR A 64 -6.17 5.25 4.05
N TRP A 65 -6.64 4.12 3.54
CA TRP A 65 -7.08 4.03 2.14
C TRP A 65 -8.59 4.24 2.07
N LYS A 66 -9.00 5.50 1.93
CA LYS A 66 -10.35 5.82 1.46
C LYS A 66 -10.38 5.43 -0.02
N MET A 67 -10.75 4.18 -0.33
CA MET A 67 -11.16 3.84 -1.70
C MET A 67 -12.19 4.88 -2.09
N ARG A 68 -11.85 5.73 -3.05
CA ARG A 68 -12.77 6.67 -3.66
C ARG A 68 -13.68 5.81 -4.53
N THR A 69 -14.66 5.15 -3.90
CA THR A 69 -15.79 4.57 -4.60
C THR A 69 -16.48 5.74 -5.29
N LYS A 70 -16.18 5.93 -6.58
CA LYS A 70 -17.07 6.66 -7.47
C LYS A 70 -18.39 5.89 -7.41
N LYS A 71 -19.31 6.40 -6.63
CA LYS A 71 -20.72 6.08 -6.73
C LYS A 71 -21.12 6.51 -8.14
N LEU A 72 -21.28 5.55 -9.04
CA LEU A 72 -22.01 5.76 -10.28
C LEU A 72 -23.46 6.00 -9.87
N LEU A 73 -23.82 7.28 -9.81
CA LEU A 73 -25.14 7.87 -9.98
C LEU A 73 -24.92 9.33 -10.35
#